data_AF-A0A068Z8N6-F1
#
_entry.id   AF-A0A068Z8N6-F1
#
_cell.length_a   1.000
_cell.length_b   1.000
_cell.length_c   1.000
_cell.angle_alpha   90.00
_cell.angle_beta   90.00
_cell.angle_gamma   90.00
#
_symmetry.space_group_name_H-M   'P 1'
#
loop_
_entity.id
_entity.type
_entity.pdbx_description
1 polymer ?
#
loop_
_entity_poly.entity_id
_entity_poly.type
_entity_poly.pdbx_seq_one_letter_code
_entity_poly.pdbx_strand_id
1 'polypeptide(L)'
;MIILYVPTDNALLDIISNHPLSKDWDGSYSLATWNIRNAIRKLHPNQHVTTAALRKHLRGMALRGLLKSTNSNGNNIIWTLVVPCGGDNGEPD
;
A
#
# COMPACT_ATOMS: atom_id res chain seq x y z
N MET A 1 19.93 19.34 6.25
CA MET A 1 20.02 18.20 5.32
C MET A 1 18.69 17.45 5.35
N ILE A 2 17.92 17.48 4.27
CA ILE A 2 16.66 16.72 4.19
C ILE A 2 17.04 15.32 3.71
N ILE A 3 16.85 14.31 4.55
CA ILE A 3 17.05 12.91 4.16
C ILE A 3 15.76 12.44 3.50
N LEU A 4 15.82 12.11 2.21
CA LEU A 4 14.67 11.56 1.48
C LEU A 4 14.49 10.09 1.88
N TYR A 5 13.28 9.72 2.27
CA TYR A 5 12.94 8.32 2.46
C TYR A 5 12.66 7.65 1.12
N VAL A 6 13.39 6.56 0.85
CA VAL A 6 13.12 5.67 -0.28
C VAL A 6 12.52 4.39 0.31
N PRO A 7 11.19 4.23 0.30
CA PRO A 7 10.59 2.97 0.74
C PRO A 7 11.04 1.82 -0.14
N THR A 8 11.25 0.65 0.48
CA THR A 8 11.33 -0.63 -0.24
C THR A 8 9.94 -1.22 -0.41
N ASP A 9 9.79 -2.13 -1.38
CA ASP A 9 8.52 -2.84 -1.59
C ASP A 9 8.07 -3.52 -0.29
N ASN A 10 8.96 -4.28 0.35
CA ASN A 10 8.66 -5.01 1.59
C ASN A 10 8.23 -4.10 2.73
N ALA A 11 8.87 -2.92 2.88
CA ALA A 11 8.48 -1.98 3.92
C ALA A 11 7.06 -1.42 3.69
N LEU A 12 6.66 -1.19 2.43
CA LEU A 12 5.31 -0.72 2.12
C LEU A 12 4.27 -1.82 2.27
N LEU A 13 4.60 -3.05 1.86
CA LEU A 13 3.72 -4.20 2.04
C LEU A 13 3.47 -4.43 3.54
N ASP A 14 4.53 -4.40 4.37
CA ASP A 14 4.44 -4.55 5.82
C ASP A 14 3.61 -3.44 6.48
N ILE A 15 3.80 -2.19 6.03
CA ILE A 15 2.98 -1.05 6.48
C ILE A 15 1.51 -1.28 6.12
N ILE A 16 1.20 -1.78 4.93
CA ILE A 16 -0.20 -2.02 4.54
C ILE A 16 -0.77 -3.22 5.30
N SER A 17 -0.04 -4.32 5.47
CA SER A 17 -0.56 -5.52 6.15
C SER A 17 -0.73 -5.35 7.67
N ASN A 18 0.16 -4.59 8.32
CA ASN A 18 0.14 -4.39 9.77
C ASN A 18 -0.65 -3.15 10.23
N HIS A 19 -1.21 -2.37 9.31
CA HIS A 19 -1.97 -1.18 9.71
C HIS A 19 -3.31 -1.57 10.36
N PRO A 20 -3.69 -1.01 11.51
CA PRO A 20 -4.95 -1.36 12.18
C PRO A 20 -6.20 -1.01 11.35
N LEU A 21 -6.07 -0.08 10.40
CA LEU A 21 -7.14 0.35 9.48
C LEU A 21 -7.06 -0.33 8.11
N SER A 22 -6.13 -1.26 7.88
CA SER A 22 -6.00 -1.85 6.55
C SER A 22 -6.91 -3.04 6.31
N LYS A 23 -7.27 -3.79 7.36
CA LYS A 23 -8.07 -5.00 7.20
C LYS A 23 -9.52 -4.63 6.88
N ASP A 24 -9.94 -4.89 5.65
CA ASP A 24 -11.33 -4.78 5.21
C ASP A 24 -12.14 -6.00 5.68
N TRP A 25 -13.47 -5.88 5.58
CA TRP A 25 -14.41 -6.93 5.99
C TRP A 25 -14.27 -8.22 5.17
N ASP A 26 -13.76 -8.12 3.93
CA ASP A 26 -13.53 -9.24 3.01
C ASP A 26 -12.20 -9.98 3.28
N GLY A 27 -11.43 -9.54 4.27
CA GLY A 27 -10.11 -10.09 4.59
C GLY A 27 -8.97 -9.53 3.75
N SER A 28 -9.24 -8.64 2.80
CA SER A 28 -8.25 -7.88 2.05
C SER A 28 -7.59 -6.83 2.97
N TYR A 29 -6.38 -6.42 2.59
CA TYR A 29 -5.66 -5.35 3.27
C TYR A 29 -5.59 -4.13 2.36
N SER A 30 -6.40 -3.10 2.61
CA SER A 30 -6.44 -1.87 1.83
C SER A 30 -6.04 -0.65 2.65
N LEU A 31 -5.15 0.19 2.12
CA LEU A 31 -4.75 1.40 2.82
C LEU A 31 -4.64 2.61 1.89
N ALA A 32 -5.18 3.73 2.34
CA ALA A 32 -5.11 4.99 1.60
C ALA A 32 -3.68 5.56 1.58
N THR A 33 -3.33 6.24 0.49
CA THR A 33 -2.00 6.86 0.29
C THR A 33 -1.58 7.75 1.47
N TRP A 34 -2.50 8.53 2.03
CA TRP A 34 -2.21 9.44 3.14
C TRP A 34 -1.96 8.68 4.46
N ASN A 35 -2.62 7.54 4.67
CA ASN A 35 -2.36 6.67 5.81
C ASN A 35 -0.99 6.02 5.71
N ILE A 36 -0.62 5.50 4.53
CA ILE A 36 0.72 4.94 4.28
C ILE A 36 1.78 6.01 4.56
N ARG A 37 1.58 7.24 4.06
CA ARG A 37 2.49 8.37 4.33
C ARG A 37 2.61 8.68 5.82
N ASN A 38 1.49 8.70 6.55
CA ASN A 38 1.49 8.97 7.99
C ASN A 38 2.19 7.84 8.77
N ALA A 39 2.01 6.58 8.39
CA ALA A 39 2.71 5.44 8.99
C ALA A 39 4.22 5.55 8.78
N ILE A 40 4.67 5.85 7.55
CA ILE A 40 6.09 6.11 7.24
C ILE A 40 6.63 7.25 8.12
N ARG A 41 5.90 8.35 8.25
CA ARG A 41 6.33 9.51 9.05
C ARG A 41 6.45 9.18 10.55
N LYS A 42 5.64 8.25 11.06
CA LYS A 42 5.76 7.75 12.44
C LYS A 42 7.00 6.89 12.63
N LEU A 43 7.32 6.02 11.65
CA LEU A 43 8.49 5.13 11.71
C LEU A 43 9.81 5.87 11.44
N HIS A 44 9.78 6.88 10.56
CA HIS A 44 10.96 7.65 10.14
C HIS A 44 10.70 9.16 10.30
N PRO A 45 10.62 9.68 11.53
CA PRO A 45 10.28 11.09 11.79
C PRO A 45 11.29 12.08 11.21
N ASN A 46 12.55 11.65 11.05
CA ASN A 46 13.64 12.47 10.53
C ASN A 46 13.76 12.43 8.99
N GLN A 47 12.93 11.64 8.31
CA GLN A 47 13.00 11.48 6.86
C GLN A 47 11.77 12.08 6.19
N HIS A 48 12.00 12.73 5.05
CA HIS A 48 10.96 13.35 4.27
C HIS A 48 10.50 12.41 3.15
N VAL A 49 9.20 12.11 3.12
CA VAL A 49 8.56 11.39 2.02
C VAL A 49 7.51 12.29 1.35
N THR A 50 7.69 12.52 0.05
CA THR A 50 6.72 13.27 -0.74
C THR A 50 5.59 12.35 -1.19
N THR A 51 4.35 12.85 -1.19
CA THR A 51 3.18 12.08 -1.67
C THR A 51 3.36 11.66 -3.12
N ALA A 52 4.04 12.47 -3.95
CA ALA A 52 4.32 12.16 -5.34
C ALA A 52 5.28 10.96 -5.49
N ALA A 53 6.39 10.94 -4.74
CA ALA A 53 7.33 9.82 -4.77
C ALA A 53 6.67 8.53 -4.24
N LEU A 54 5.91 8.64 -3.15
CA LEU A 54 5.16 7.51 -2.59
C LEU A 54 4.15 6.95 -3.60
N ARG A 55 3.34 7.80 -4.24
CA ARG A 55 2.39 7.37 -5.29
C ARG A 55 3.09 6.73 -6.48
N LYS A 56 4.23 7.27 -6.93
CA LYS A 56 5.03 6.70 -8.02
C LYS A 56 5.49 5.28 -7.68
N HIS A 57 5.98 5.08 -6.46
CA HIS A 57 6.44 3.78 -6.00
C HIS A 57 5.29 2.77 -5.85
N LEU A 58 4.18 3.19 -5.22
CA LEU A 58 2.96 2.35 -5.09
C LEU A 58 2.38 1.96 -6.46
N ARG A 59 2.39 2.87 -7.45
CA ARG A 59 2.04 2.54 -8.84
C ARG A 59 2.99 1.50 -9.45
N GLY A 60 4.29 1.61 -9.19
CA GLY A 60 5.27 0.62 -9.62
C GLY A 60 4.98 -0.78 -9.07
N MET A 61 4.61 -0.87 -7.79
CA MET A 61 4.20 -2.14 -7.18
C MET A 61 2.87 -2.66 -7.75
N ALA A 62 1.92 -1.78 -8.06
CA ALA A 62 0.66 -2.17 -8.69
C ALA A 62 0.87 -2.72 -10.11
N LEU A 63 1.75 -2.11 -10.90
CA LEU A 63 2.13 -2.63 -12.23
C LEU A 63 2.80 -4.01 -12.15
N ARG A 64 3.46 -4.33 -11.04
CA ARG A 64 4.04 -5.65 -10.76
C ARG A 64 3.04 -6.66 -10.21
N GLY A 65 1.78 -6.28 -10.01
CA GLY A 65 0.73 -7.15 -9.49
C GLY A 65 0.75 -7.35 -7.97
N LEU A 66 1.52 -6.57 -7.21
CA LEU A 66 1.57 -6.66 -5.74
C LEU A 66 0.41 -5.90 -5.08
N LEU A 67 -0.11 -4.87 -5.75
CA LEU A 67 -1.16 -4.00 -5.25
C LEU A 67 -2.23 -3.76 -6.32
N LYS A 68 -3.48 -3.59 -5.89
CA LYS A 68 -4.55 -2.98 -6.68
C LYS A 68 -4.76 -1.55 -6.21
N SER A 69 -4.92 -0.63 -7.16
CA SER A 69 -5.17 0.78 -6.86
C SER A 69 -6.61 1.14 -7.20
N THR A 70 -7.36 1.65 -6.22
CA THR A 70 -8.73 2.14 -6.40
C THR A 70 -8.75 3.63 -6.10
N ASN A 71 -9.26 4.44 -7.02
CA ASN A 71 -9.41 5.88 -6.78
C ASN A 71 -10.78 6.14 -6.12
N SER A 72 -10.77 6.57 -4.88
CA SER A 72 -11.96 7.00 -4.13
C SER A 72 -12.02 8.54 -4.12
N ASN A 73 -13.17 9.12 -4.48
CA ASN A 73 -13.41 10.57 -4.48
C ASN A 73 -12.33 11.43 -5.18
N GLY A 74 -11.79 10.95 -6.31
CA GLY A 74 -10.96 11.73 -7.23
C GLY A 74 -9.53 12.04 -6.78
N ASN A 75 -9.22 12.00 -5.48
CA ASN A 75 -7.87 12.29 -4.96
C ASN A 75 -7.40 11.31 -3.86
N ASN A 76 -8.25 10.37 -3.43
CA ASN A 76 -7.90 9.38 -2.43
C ASN A 76 -7.64 8.01 -3.07
N ILE A 77 -6.37 7.72 -3.39
CA ILE A 77 -5.99 6.42 -3.92
C ILE A 77 -5.83 5.44 -2.75
N ILE A 78 -6.64 4.40 -2.76
CA ILE A 78 -6.63 3.24 -1.87
C ILE A 78 -5.81 2.14 -2.54
N TRP A 79 -4.90 1.54 -1.77
CA TRP A 79 -3.99 0.49 -2.23
C TRP A 79 -4.33 -0.81 -1.50
N THR A 80 -4.82 -1.79 -2.23
CA THR A 80 -5.20 -3.10 -1.71
C THR A 80 -4.11 -4.11 -2.02
N LEU A 81 -3.64 -4.84 -1.02
CA LEU A 81 -2.71 -5.94 -1.19
C LEU A 81 -3.33 -7.03 -2.06
N VAL A 82 -2.60 -7.44 -3.09
CA VAL A 82 -2.90 -8.66 -3.82
C VAL A 82 -2.31 -9.80 -3.00
N VAL A 83 -3.08 -10.27 -2.02
CA VAL A 83 -2.78 -11.55 -1.38
C VAL A 83 -3.14 -12.62 -2.40
N PRO A 84 -2.25 -13.55 -2.76
CA PRO A 84 -2.70 -14.74 -3.45
C PRO A 84 -3.72 -15.39 -2.53
N CYS A 85 -4.99 -15.43 -2.95
CA CYS A 85 -5.93 -16.36 -2.34
C CYS A 85 -5.26 -17.73 -2.42
N GLY A 86 -4.91 -18.32 -1.28
CA GLY A 86 -4.80 -19.77 -1.22
C GLY A 86 -6.09 -20.32 -1.80
N GLY A 87 -5.96 -21.25 -2.75
CA GLY A 87 -6.98 -21.63 -3.72
C GLY A 87 -8.39 -21.75 -3.16
N ASP A 88 -9.34 -21.17 -3.88
CA ASP A 88 -10.69 -21.70 -3.92
C ASP A 88 -10.86 -22.39 -5.28
N ASN A 89 -11.31 -23.62 -5.19
CA ASN A 89 -11.38 -24.60 -6.26
C ASN A 89 -12.42 -24.17 -7.30
N GLY A 90 -12.01 -24.09 -8.55
CA GLY A 90 -12.89 -23.76 -9.66
C GLY A 90 -12.36 -24.32 -10.97
N GLU A 91 -11.93 -25.58 -10.98
CA GLU A 91 -11.96 -26.42 -12.17
C GLU A 91 -13.42 -26.85 -12.38
N PRO A 92 -14.12 -26.40 -13.44
CA PRO A 92 -15.32 -27.07 -13.89
C PRO A 92 -14.89 -28.28 -14.75
N ASP A 93 -15.06 -29.49 -14.21
CA ASP A 93 -15.25 -30.70 -15.02
C ASP A 93 -16.76 -31.00 -15.11
#